data_AF-A0A968DML1-F1
#
_entry.id   AF-A0A968DML1-F1
#
_cell.length_a   1.000
_cell.length_b   1.000
_cell.length_c   1.000
_cell.angle_alpha   90.00
_cell.angle_beta   90.00
_cell.angle_gamma   90.00
#
_symmetry.space_group_name_H-M   'P 1'
#
loop_
_entity.id
_entity.type
_entity.pdbx_description
1 polymer ?
#
loop_
_entity_poly.entity_id
_entity_poly.type
_entity_poly.pdbx_seq_one_letter_code
_entity_poly.pdbx_strand_id
1 'polypeptide(L)'
;MAMQLLAGHAQTTWYSVLLTSVWFLYFSISRQWNPPTKDVEQVSKNCEVELLQQQPTTKDPRANHIRKKILYPVISGILLFGAAMFIAIALAAIQLLPTFEYLLESQRSAAVDFDFAMNYSFWPWRFLSLLTPDLFGNPALGDYWGFANYWEDAIYIGLIPFVLAVAALLTQGK
;
A
#
# COMPACT_ATOMS: atom_id res chain seq x y z
N MET A 1 6.43 -6.62 -7.68
CA MET A 1 6.46 -5.32 -8.38
C MET A 1 7.28 -5.39 -9.67
N ALA A 2 8.62 -5.54 -9.64
CA ALA A 2 9.42 -5.54 -10.88
C ALA A 2 9.02 -6.62 -11.91
N MET A 3 8.74 -7.84 -11.45
CA MET A 3 8.25 -8.93 -12.32
C MET A 3 6.84 -8.68 -12.89
N GLN A 4 5.99 -7.90 -12.21
CA GLN A 4 4.64 -7.55 -12.67
C GLN A 4 4.68 -6.49 -13.78
N LEU A 5 5.61 -5.52 -13.67
CA LEU A 5 5.88 -4.55 -14.74
C LEU A 5 6.41 -5.25 -15.99
N LEU A 6 7.32 -6.21 -15.82
CA LEU A 6 7.87 -6.97 -16.95
C LEU A 6 6.82 -7.86 -17.62
N ALA A 7 5.86 -8.36 -16.84
CA ALA A 7 4.71 -9.11 -17.35
C ALA A 7 3.64 -8.21 -18.01
N GLY A 8 3.86 -6.90 -18.15
CA GLY A 8 2.89 -5.97 -18.77
C GLY A 8 1.77 -5.50 -17.85
N HIS A 9 1.76 -5.89 -16.57
CA HIS A 9 0.69 -5.59 -15.62
C HIS A 9 0.97 -4.28 -14.86
N ALA A 10 1.21 -3.18 -15.59
CA ALA A 10 1.59 -1.89 -15.01
C ALA A 10 0.56 -1.36 -13.99
N GLN A 11 -0.73 -1.61 -14.25
CA GLN A 11 -1.82 -1.17 -13.37
C GLN A 11 -1.84 -1.90 -12.01
N THR A 12 -1.63 -3.22 -11.99
CA THR A 12 -1.56 -3.98 -10.72
C THR A 12 -0.38 -3.55 -9.86
N THR A 13 0.73 -3.17 -10.50
CA THR A 13 1.89 -2.59 -9.83
C THR A 13 1.53 -1.25 -9.20
N TRP A 14 0.84 -0.38 -9.95
CA TRP A 14 0.38 0.92 -9.44
C TRP A 14 -0.56 0.79 -8.23
N TYR A 15 -1.56 -0.10 -8.32
CA TYR A 15 -2.49 -0.35 -7.21
C TYR A 15 -1.77 -0.88 -5.97
N SER A 16 -0.81 -1.78 -6.16
CA SER A 16 -0.05 -2.33 -5.04
C SER A 16 0.85 -1.29 -4.37
N VAL A 17 1.45 -0.38 -5.15
CA VAL A 17 2.24 0.74 -4.61
C VAL A 17 1.34 1.70 -3.81
N LEU A 18 0.16 2.04 -4.33
CA LEU A 18 -0.80 2.88 -3.60
C LEU A 18 -1.25 2.22 -2.29
N LEU A 19 -1.66 0.96 -2.33
CA LEU A 19 -2.14 0.23 -1.15
C LEU A 19 -1.05 0.09 -0.09
N THR A 20 0.17 -0.26 -0.50
CA THR A 20 1.30 -0.37 0.44
C THR A 20 1.70 0.99 1.03
N SER A 21 1.62 2.07 0.25
CA SER A 21 1.87 3.43 0.73
C SER A 21 0.81 3.87 1.75
N VAL A 22 -0.48 3.65 1.46
CA VAL A 22 -1.58 3.94 2.39
C VAL A 22 -1.44 3.10 3.66
N TRP A 23 -1.14 1.81 3.53
CA TRP A 23 -0.92 0.92 4.66
C TRP A 23 0.25 1.36 5.54
N PHE A 24 1.37 1.77 4.93
CA PHE A 24 2.54 2.26 5.67
C PHE A 24 2.24 3.57 6.39
N LEU A 25 1.49 4.49 5.77
CA LEU A 25 1.03 5.73 6.40
C LEU A 25 0.13 5.43 7.61
N TYR A 26 -0.88 4.57 7.44
CA TYR A 26 -1.76 4.13 8.52
C TYR A 26 -0.96 3.51 9.67
N PHE A 27 -0.06 2.57 9.37
CA PHE A 27 0.76 1.87 10.36
C PHE A 27 1.73 2.80 11.09
N SER A 28 2.31 3.78 10.40
CA SER A 28 3.21 4.78 10.98
C SER A 28 2.49 5.71 11.95
N ILE A 29 1.27 6.15 11.59
CA ILE A 29 0.41 6.97 12.45
C ILE A 29 -0.08 6.16 13.65
N SER A 30 -0.54 4.93 13.45
CA SER A 30 -1.07 4.08 14.52
C SER A 30 0.00 3.70 15.55
N ARG A 31 1.27 3.56 15.16
CA ARG A 31 2.38 3.31 16.08
C ARG A 31 2.74 4.50 16.97
N GLN A 32 2.46 5.72 16.53
CA GLN A 32 2.75 6.94 17.30
C GLN A 32 1.65 7.24 18.33
N TRP A 33 0.49 6.61 18.19
CA TRP A 33 -0.65 6.83 19.06
C TRP A 33 -0.53 6.01 20.35
N ASN A 34 0.22 6.54 21.32
CA ASN A 34 0.19 6.06 22.70
C ASN A 34 -0.79 6.95 23.48
N PRO A 35 -1.97 6.46 23.88
CA PRO A 35 -2.93 7.30 24.60
C PRO A 35 -2.29 7.80 25.90
N PRO A 36 -2.35 9.11 26.21
CA PRO A 36 -1.62 9.73 27.33
C PRO A 36 -2.17 9.35 28.72
N THR A 37 -2.99 8.31 28.84
CA THR A 37 -3.74 7.99 30.07
C THR A 37 -2.86 7.75 31.29
N LYS A 38 -1.66 7.18 31.11
CA LYS A 38 -0.71 6.95 32.22
C LYS A 38 0.01 8.22 32.66
N ASP A 39 0.23 9.16 31.73
CA ASP A 39 0.95 10.39 32.01
C ASP A 39 0.04 11.39 32.76
N VAL A 40 -1.27 11.39 32.50
CA VAL A 40 -2.24 12.31 33.15
C VAL A 40 -2.41 12.02 34.64
N GLU A 41 -2.50 10.75 35.04
CA GLU A 41 -2.65 10.38 36.47
C GLU A 41 -1.37 10.72 37.27
N GLN A 42 -0.20 10.48 36.68
CA GLN A 42 1.09 10.82 37.28
C GLN A 42 1.28 12.34 37.37
N VAL A 43 0.92 13.09 36.31
CA VAL A 43 1.01 14.55 36.27
C VAL A 43 0.04 15.18 37.26
N SER A 44 -1.18 14.64 37.44
CA SER A 44 -2.12 15.13 38.46
C SER A 44 -1.52 15.02 39.87
N LYS A 45 -0.92 13.88 40.21
CA LYS A 45 -0.27 13.65 41.51
C LYS A 45 0.94 14.57 41.72
N ASN A 46 1.74 14.77 40.66
CA ASN A 46 2.92 15.65 40.73
C ASN A 46 2.56 17.14 40.78
N CYS A 47 1.46 17.55 40.12
CA CYS A 47 0.99 18.94 40.10
C CYS A 47 0.48 19.38 41.48
N GLU A 48 -0.19 18.48 42.22
CA GLU A 48 -0.62 18.74 43.60
C GLU A 48 0.57 19.02 44.54
N VAL A 49 1.70 18.34 44.33
CA VAL A 49 2.95 18.56 45.08
C VAL A 49 3.70 19.81 44.60
N GLU A 50 3.69 20.10 43.29
CA GLU A 50 4.33 21.28 42.69
C GLU A 50 3.62 22.60 43.02
N LEU A 51 2.28 22.60 43.13
CA LEU A 51 1.49 23.78 43.50
C LEU A 51 1.81 24.29 44.92
N LEU A 52 2.37 23.42 45.78
CA LEU A 52 2.87 23.79 47.10
C LEU A 52 4.30 24.36 47.08
N GLN A 53 5.02 24.33 45.95
CA GLN A 53 6.45 24.68 45.85
C GLN A 53 6.82 25.72 44.79
N GLN A 54 5.93 26.18 43.90
CA GLN A 54 6.37 26.90 42.70
C GLN A 54 6.57 28.43 42.83
N GLN A 55 7.84 28.84 42.64
CA GLN A 55 8.27 30.13 42.11
C GLN A 55 8.21 30.15 40.56
N PRO A 56 8.05 31.31 39.90
CA PRO A 56 7.82 31.39 38.46
C PRO A 56 9.12 31.19 37.67
N THR A 57 9.26 30.07 36.95
CA THR A 57 10.35 29.87 35.98
C THR A 57 9.79 29.85 34.55
N THR A 58 10.38 30.65 33.65
CA THR A 58 9.79 31.08 32.37
C THR A 58 10.30 30.32 31.13
N LYS A 59 10.94 29.16 31.30
CA LYS A 59 11.30 28.29 30.17
C LYS A 59 10.71 26.93 30.43
N ASP A 60 9.73 26.54 29.64
CA ASP A 60 9.00 25.30 29.86
C ASP A 60 9.77 24.09 29.28
N PRO A 61 10.49 23.30 30.11
CA PRO A 61 11.25 22.13 29.64
C PRO A 61 10.33 21.03 29.07
N ARG A 62 9.02 21.07 29.39
CA ARG A 62 8.03 20.08 28.94
C ARG A 62 7.83 20.12 27.42
N ALA A 63 7.82 21.32 26.83
CA ALA A 63 7.66 21.51 25.38
C ALA A 63 8.82 20.89 24.57
N ASN A 64 10.05 20.93 25.10
CA ASN A 64 11.22 20.38 24.44
C ASN A 64 11.30 18.85 24.56
N HIS A 65 10.83 18.29 25.69
CA HIS A 65 10.76 16.85 25.90
C HIS A 65 9.73 16.17 24.98
N ILE A 66 8.55 16.78 24.84
CA ILE A 66 7.48 16.27 23.95
C ILE A 66 7.92 16.35 22.48
N ARG A 67 8.54 17.46 22.06
CA ARG A 67 9.09 17.60 20.69
C ARG A 67 10.11 16.50 20.38
N LYS A 68 11.06 16.22 21.28
CA LYS A 68 12.08 15.18 21.05
C LYS A 68 11.48 13.77 21.04
N LYS A 69 10.51 13.47 21.91
CA LYS A 69 9.86 12.16 22.01
C LYS A 69 9.07 11.77 20.75
N ILE A 70 8.54 12.75 20.01
CA ILE A 70 7.71 12.53 18.81
C ILE A 70 8.49 12.80 17.51
N LEU A 71 9.31 13.85 17.44
CA LEU A 71 9.94 14.29 16.19
C LEU A 71 11.04 13.33 15.70
N TYR A 72 11.88 12.80 16.60
CA TYR A 72 12.96 11.87 16.24
C TYR A 72 12.48 10.54 15.64
N PRO A 73 11.48 9.83 16.22
CA PRO A 73 11.00 8.58 15.63
C PRO A 73 10.30 8.80 14.27
N VAL A 74 9.64 9.94 14.07
CA VAL A 74 9.00 10.30 12.79
C VAL A 74 10.06 10.49 11.70
N ILE A 75 11.08 11.33 11.96
CA ILE A 75 12.15 11.59 11.00
C ILE A 75 12.92 10.30 10.69
N SER A 76 13.22 9.49 11.72
CA SER A 76 13.90 8.20 11.54
C SER A 76 13.07 7.23 10.68
N GLY A 77 11.74 7.18 10.88
CA GLY A 77 10.83 6.35 10.09
C GLY A 77 10.78 6.75 8.61
N ILE A 78 10.73 8.06 8.33
CA ILE A 78 10.77 8.59 6.95
C ILE A 78 12.09 8.25 6.27
N LEU A 79 13.21 8.40 6.99
CA LEU A 79 14.54 8.13 6.45
C LEU A 79 14.74 6.64 6.15
N LEU A 80 14.28 5.75 7.03
CA LEU A 80 14.30 4.31 6.81
C LEU A 80 13.42 3.89 5.61
N PHE A 81 12.23 4.49 5.48
CA PHE A 81 11.35 4.24 4.34
C PHE A 81 11.99 4.70 3.02
N GLY A 82 12.60 5.88 3.01
CA GLY A 82 13.34 6.39 1.86
C GLY A 82 14.50 5.46 1.47
N ALA A 83 15.26 4.97 2.44
CA ALA A 83 16.34 4.00 2.19
C ALA A 83 15.81 2.68 1.62
N ALA A 84 14.70 2.16 2.14
CA ALA A 84 14.07 0.94 1.64
C ALA A 84 13.57 1.11 0.19
N MET A 85 12.94 2.25 -0.13
CA MET A 85 12.51 2.59 -1.48
C MET A 85 13.69 2.67 -2.45
N PHE A 86 14.79 3.29 -2.04
CA PHE A 86 16.00 3.38 -2.84
C PHE A 86 16.58 2.01 -3.18
N ILE A 87 16.70 1.12 -2.17
CA ILE A 87 17.17 -0.25 -2.37
C ILE A 87 16.24 -1.01 -3.33
N ALA A 88 14.92 -0.86 -3.18
CA ALA A 88 13.95 -1.51 -4.06
C ALA A 88 14.08 -1.06 -5.52
N ILE A 89 14.27 0.24 -5.76
CA ILE A 89 14.50 0.80 -7.10
C ILE A 89 15.83 0.30 -7.66
N ALA A 90 16.90 0.31 -6.86
CA ALA A 90 18.22 -0.15 -7.29
C ALA A 90 18.20 -1.64 -7.68
N LEU A 91 17.52 -2.48 -6.90
CA LEU A 91 17.34 -3.91 -7.22
C LEU A 91 16.48 -4.11 -8.48
N ALA A 92 15.42 -3.32 -8.66
CA ALA A 92 14.60 -3.38 -9.87
C ALA A 92 15.37 -2.94 -11.12
N ALA A 93 16.25 -1.94 -11.00
CA ALA A 93 17.05 -1.41 -12.09
C ALA A 93 17.97 -2.47 -12.71
N ILE A 94 18.49 -3.41 -11.92
CA ILE A 94 19.35 -4.51 -12.39
C ILE A 94 18.66 -5.34 -13.49
N GLN A 95 17.33 -5.50 -13.42
CA GLN A 95 16.55 -6.21 -14.43
C GLN A 95 15.95 -5.27 -15.49
N LEU A 96 15.48 -4.10 -15.07
CA LEU A 96 14.75 -3.18 -15.96
C LEU A 96 15.68 -2.50 -16.98
N LEU A 97 16.91 -2.15 -16.62
CA LEU A 97 17.85 -1.49 -17.53
C LEU A 97 18.24 -2.40 -18.71
N PRO A 98 18.72 -3.64 -18.50
CA PRO A 98 19.00 -4.54 -19.62
C PRO A 98 17.76 -4.86 -20.45
N THR A 99 16.60 -5.00 -19.79
CA THR A 99 15.36 -5.27 -20.52
C THR A 99 14.96 -4.07 -21.41
N PHE A 100 15.18 -2.84 -20.94
CA PHE A 100 14.94 -1.64 -21.73
C PHE A 100 15.88 -1.55 -22.93
N GLU A 101 17.17 -1.84 -22.74
CA GLU A 101 18.14 -1.90 -23.84
C GLU A 101 17.75 -2.95 -24.90
N TYR A 102 17.36 -4.15 -24.46
CA TYR A 102 16.89 -5.20 -25.38
C TYR A 102 15.56 -4.88 -26.07
N LEU A 103 14.68 -4.12 -25.43
CA LEU A 103 13.42 -3.69 -26.06
C LEU A 103 13.69 -2.78 -27.26
N LEU A 104 14.67 -1.87 -27.18
CA LEU A 104 15.00 -0.96 -28.28
C LEU A 104 15.57 -1.69 -29.50
N GLU A 105 16.35 -2.75 -29.27
CA GLU A 105 16.96 -3.56 -30.34
C GLU A 105 16.02 -4.67 -30.87
N SER A 106 14.87 -4.90 -30.23
CA SER A 106 13.95 -5.97 -30.61
C SER A 106 13.06 -5.58 -31.79
N GLN A 107 13.00 -6.45 -32.81
CA GLN A 107 12.02 -6.35 -33.91
C GLN A 107 10.55 -6.41 -33.45
N ARG A 108 10.29 -6.82 -32.19
CA ARG A 108 8.94 -6.80 -31.59
C ARG A 108 8.52 -5.42 -31.06
N SER A 109 9.44 -4.50 -30.79
CA SER A 109 9.09 -3.16 -30.27
C SER A 109 8.40 -2.29 -31.32
N ALA A 110 8.68 -2.51 -32.60
CA ALA A 110 8.02 -1.85 -33.72
C ALA A 110 6.67 -2.50 -34.13
N ALA A 111 6.35 -3.68 -33.61
CA ALA A 111 5.21 -4.49 -34.06
C ALA A 111 3.95 -4.35 -33.19
N VAL A 112 4.05 -3.74 -32.00
CA VAL A 112 2.97 -3.71 -31.01
C VAL A 112 2.64 -2.25 -30.69
N ASP A 113 1.49 -1.79 -31.17
CA ASP A 113 1.02 -0.43 -30.93
C ASP A 113 0.68 -0.22 -29.45
N PHE A 114 0.82 1.01 -28.95
CA PHE A 114 0.61 1.32 -27.53
C PHE A 114 -0.82 0.96 -27.08
N ASP A 115 -1.81 1.22 -27.93
CA ASP A 115 -3.20 0.88 -27.67
C ASP A 115 -3.43 -0.64 -27.56
N PHE A 116 -2.70 -1.42 -28.36
CA PHE A 116 -2.75 -2.89 -28.25
C PHE A 116 -2.07 -3.37 -26.97
N ALA A 117 -0.96 -2.77 -26.56
CA ALA A 117 -0.29 -3.10 -25.31
C ALA A 117 -1.16 -2.78 -24.08
N MET A 118 -2.00 -1.74 -24.18
CA MET A 118 -2.94 -1.36 -23.12
C MET A 118 -4.21 -2.22 -23.07
N ASN A 119 -4.52 -3.06 -24.07
CA ASN A 119 -5.71 -3.93 -24.04
C ASN A 119 -5.73 -4.91 -22.86
N TYR A 120 -4.55 -5.35 -22.37
CA TYR A 120 -4.40 -6.24 -21.22
C TYR A 120 -4.36 -5.49 -19.88
N SER A 121 -4.75 -4.22 -19.89
CA SER A 121 -4.95 -3.43 -18.69
C SER A 121 -6.13 -3.96 -17.89
N PHE A 122 -5.88 -4.26 -16.61
CA PHE A 122 -6.90 -4.69 -15.68
C PHE A 122 -7.97 -3.60 -15.43
N TRP A 123 -9.09 -3.72 -16.15
CA TRP A 123 -10.17 -2.75 -16.08
C TRP A 123 -10.91 -2.84 -14.71
N PRO A 124 -11.22 -1.73 -14.00
CA PRO A 124 -11.79 -1.79 -12.65
C PRO A 124 -13.07 -2.62 -12.51
N TRP A 125 -13.88 -2.73 -13.58
CA TRP A 125 -15.11 -3.53 -13.55
C TRP A 125 -14.84 -5.04 -13.46
N ARG A 126 -13.63 -5.50 -13.82
CA ARG A 126 -13.20 -6.90 -13.64
C ARG A 126 -13.17 -7.32 -12.17
N PHE A 127 -13.18 -6.39 -11.20
CA PHE A 127 -13.35 -6.76 -9.79
C PHE A 127 -14.67 -7.50 -9.53
N LEU A 128 -15.71 -7.24 -10.33
CA LEU A 128 -16.98 -7.96 -10.22
C LEU A 128 -16.83 -9.45 -10.62
N SER A 129 -15.85 -9.79 -11.47
CA SER A 129 -15.56 -11.17 -11.84
C SER A 129 -15.07 -12.03 -10.67
N LEU A 130 -14.57 -11.42 -9.58
CA LEU A 130 -14.22 -12.12 -8.35
C LEU A 130 -15.40 -12.90 -7.75
N LEU A 131 -16.62 -12.40 -7.96
CA LEU A 131 -17.86 -13.01 -7.48
C LEU A 131 -18.48 -13.92 -8.54
N THR A 132 -18.49 -13.46 -9.79
CA THR A 132 -19.11 -14.14 -10.93
C THR A 132 -18.11 -14.24 -12.09
N PRO A 133 -17.45 -15.40 -12.30
CA PRO A 133 -16.33 -15.52 -13.24
C PRO A 133 -16.71 -15.16 -14.68
N ASP A 134 -17.90 -15.58 -15.14
CA ASP A 134 -18.40 -15.36 -16.50
C ASP A 134 -19.25 -14.09 -16.66
N LEU A 135 -19.09 -13.08 -15.79
CA LEU A 135 -19.88 -11.84 -15.87
C LEU A 135 -19.76 -11.15 -17.24
N PHE A 136 -18.61 -11.29 -17.88
CA PHE A 136 -18.30 -10.72 -19.20
C PHE A 136 -18.44 -11.76 -20.33
N GLY A 137 -19.15 -12.86 -20.08
CA GLY A 137 -19.33 -13.96 -21.02
C GLY A 137 -18.21 -14.99 -20.97
N ASN A 138 -18.36 -16.06 -21.75
CA ASN A 138 -17.46 -17.21 -21.79
C ASN A 138 -17.11 -17.57 -23.24
N PRO A 139 -15.81 -17.70 -23.60
CA PRO A 139 -15.41 -18.05 -24.96
C PRO A 139 -15.95 -19.41 -25.43
N ALA A 140 -16.25 -20.34 -24.51
CA ALA A 140 -16.86 -21.63 -24.84
C ALA A 140 -18.33 -21.50 -25.29
N LEU A 141 -19.00 -20.39 -24.93
CA LEU A 141 -20.38 -20.08 -25.32
C LEU A 141 -20.46 -19.08 -26.47
N GLY A 142 -19.32 -18.49 -26.87
CA GLY A 142 -19.23 -17.52 -27.96
C GLY A 142 -19.82 -16.14 -27.61
N ASP A 143 -20.10 -15.88 -26.32
CA ASP A 143 -20.71 -14.65 -25.81
C ASP A 143 -19.72 -13.75 -25.04
N TYR A 144 -18.42 -14.07 -25.09
CA TYR A 144 -17.39 -13.28 -24.43
C TYR A 144 -17.28 -11.88 -25.02
N TRP A 145 -17.42 -10.87 -24.15
CA TRP A 145 -17.30 -9.47 -24.49
C TRP A 145 -16.26 -8.80 -23.59
N GLY A 146 -15.03 -8.66 -24.11
CA GLY A 146 -13.90 -8.05 -23.43
C GLY A 146 -12.76 -7.71 -24.39
N PHE A 147 -11.86 -6.84 -23.95
CA PHE A 147 -10.74 -6.33 -24.77
C PHE A 147 -9.53 -7.28 -24.81
N ALA A 148 -9.27 -8.00 -23.71
CA ALA A 148 -8.18 -8.97 -23.59
C ALA A 148 -8.67 -10.41 -23.75
N ASN A 149 -7.72 -11.35 -23.83
CA ASN A 149 -8.02 -12.78 -23.80
C ASN A 149 -8.73 -13.17 -22.50
N TYR A 150 -9.82 -13.94 -22.61
CA TYR A 150 -10.64 -14.35 -21.45
C TYR A 150 -9.81 -14.98 -20.33
N TRP A 151 -8.87 -15.87 -20.67
CA TRP A 151 -8.05 -16.62 -19.72
C TRP A 151 -6.91 -15.81 -19.07
N GLU A 152 -6.61 -14.61 -19.57
CA GLU A 152 -5.59 -13.74 -18.97
C GLU A 152 -6.20 -12.83 -17.90
N ASP A 153 -7.47 -12.46 -18.06
CA ASP A 153 -8.18 -11.57 -17.14
C ASP A 153 -9.17 -12.29 -16.21
N ALA A 154 -9.43 -13.58 -16.41
CA ALA A 154 -10.34 -14.38 -15.59
C ALA A 154 -9.83 -14.50 -14.15
N ILE A 155 -10.37 -13.64 -13.28
CA ILE A 155 -10.08 -13.65 -11.85
C ILE A 155 -11.30 -14.13 -11.07
N TYR A 156 -11.18 -15.29 -10.43
CA TYR A 156 -12.21 -15.83 -9.56
C TYR A 156 -11.55 -16.51 -8.37
N ILE A 157 -11.88 -16.02 -7.18
CA ILE A 157 -11.32 -16.56 -5.92
C ILE A 157 -12.23 -17.59 -5.26
N GLY A 158 -13.46 -17.76 -5.74
CA GLY A 158 -14.46 -18.63 -5.12
C GLY A 158 -15.39 -17.89 -4.15
N LEU A 159 -16.66 -18.30 -4.11
CA LEU A 159 -17.62 -17.78 -3.14
C LEU A 159 -17.27 -18.16 -1.69
N ILE A 160 -16.66 -19.33 -1.48
CA ILE A 160 -16.30 -19.84 -0.15
C ILE A 160 -15.32 -18.89 0.59
N PRO A 161 -14.13 -18.55 0.04
CA PRO A 161 -13.23 -17.62 0.71
C PRO A 161 -13.83 -16.23 0.88
N PHE A 162 -14.71 -15.79 -0.01
CA PHE A 162 -15.44 -14.53 0.16
C PHE A 162 -16.36 -14.56 1.38
N VAL A 163 -17.18 -15.60 1.54
CA VAL A 163 -18.05 -15.78 2.70
C VAL A 163 -17.24 -15.90 3.99
N LEU A 164 -16.12 -16.63 3.97
CA LEU A 164 -15.23 -16.75 5.12
C LEU A 164 -14.59 -15.40 5.50
N ALA A 165 -14.19 -14.58 4.53
CA ALA A 165 -13.63 -13.26 4.79
C ALA A 165 -14.67 -12.33 5.44
N VAL A 166 -15.91 -12.33 4.95
CA VAL A 166 -17.01 -11.57 5.56
C VAL A 166 -17.32 -12.09 6.97
N ALA A 167 -17.38 -13.40 7.16
CA ALA A 167 -17.59 -14.00 8.49
C ALA A 167 -16.48 -13.59 9.46
N ALA A 168 -15.21 -13.64 9.03
CA ALA A 168 -14.08 -13.21 9.84
C ALA A 168 -14.20 -11.73 10.26
N LEU A 169 -14.51 -10.83 9.33
CA LEU A 169 -14.72 -9.40 9.64
C LEU A 169 -15.85 -9.18 10.65
N LEU A 170 -16.95 -9.92 10.53
CA LEU A 170 -18.08 -9.81 11.47
C LEU A 170 -17.76 -10.39 12.86
N THR A 171 -16.86 -11.37 12.94
CA THR A 171 -16.45 -11.96 14.22
C THR A 171 -15.38 -11.15 14.97
N GLN A 172 -14.53 -10.40 14.29
CA GLN A 172 -13.44 -9.62 14.93
C GLN A 172 -13.93 -8.36 15.66
N GLY A 173 -15.20 -7.98 15.54
CA GLY A 173 -15.80 -6.83 16.23
C GLY A 173 -16.44 -7.14 17.59
N LYS A 174 -16.21 -8.33 18.16
CA LYS A 174 -16.66 -8.74 19.50
C LYS A 174 -15.46 -9.13 20.35
#